data_AF-A0A924TK77-F1
#
_entry.id   AF-A0A924TK77-F1
#
_cell.length_a   1.000
_cell.length_b   1.000
_cell.length_c   1.000
_cell.angle_alpha   90.00
_cell.angle_beta   90.00
_cell.angle_gamma   90.00
#
_symmetry.space_group_name_H-M   'P 1'
#
loop_
_entity.id
_entity.type
_entity.pdbx_description
1 polymer ?
#
loop_
_entity_poly.entity_id
_entity_poly.type
_entity_poly.pdbx_seq_one_letter_code
_entity_poly.pdbx_strand_id
1 'polypeptide(L)'
;MKVRTEVWTSGQLVCADTMAQLRKQGFAGRYVVMESVERDLLQHVRNSLACTSKPFGGDAQADTPRTAPAASFDVYQGNYLGSISTGLKVLWNTAAYHYKARSPEFKSWTLNKDVQMSRVPNGCELFSHASCQDSLFLTWDKPADIDVSVLAGMEKINARLPGVTPVWVVVPNRSTAYLYPNKKFWEAAEQRVRAPNLLRMTQQAIKAKKVDLYPANNTHFSTEGHLMMGEATLAAMTAAPTPAKP
;
A
#
# COMPACT_ATOMS: atom_id res chain seq x y z
N MET A 1 3.66 23.40 -3.87
CA MET A 1 2.39 22.76 -3.43
C MET A 1 2.51 22.48 -1.94
N LYS A 2 1.57 22.91 -1.10
CA LYS A 2 1.58 22.57 0.33
C LYS A 2 0.78 21.28 0.52
N VAL A 3 1.40 20.28 1.11
CA VAL A 3 0.80 18.95 1.37
C VAL A 3 0.92 18.68 2.86
N ARG A 4 -0.12 18.08 3.43
CA ARG A 4 -0.11 17.53 4.78
C ARG A 4 -0.55 16.08 4.66
N THR A 5 0.28 15.18 5.18
CA THR A 5 0.03 13.74 5.13
C THR A 5 -0.26 13.23 6.54
N GLU A 6 -1.41 12.58 6.69
CA GLU A 6 -1.86 12.01 7.96
C GLU A 6 -1.89 10.48 7.82
N VAL A 7 -1.41 9.77 8.84
CA VAL A 7 -1.38 8.30 8.82
C VAL A 7 -2.68 7.76 9.40
N TRP A 8 -3.24 6.72 8.77
CA TRP A 8 -4.50 6.06 9.17
C TRP A 8 -4.48 5.30 10.51
N THR A 9 -3.40 5.40 11.29
CA THR A 9 -3.34 4.83 12.65
C THR A 9 -4.22 5.57 13.66
N SER A 10 -4.70 6.77 13.33
CA SER A 10 -5.60 7.57 14.18
C SER A 10 -7.09 7.45 13.82
N GLY A 11 -7.52 6.35 13.19
CA GLY A 11 -8.94 6.11 12.92
C GLY A 11 -9.63 7.23 12.12
N GLN A 12 -8.90 7.98 11.31
CA GLN A 12 -9.48 8.99 10.43
C GLN A 12 -10.30 8.28 9.35
N LEU A 13 -11.61 8.40 9.48
CA LEU A 13 -12.59 7.93 8.53
C LEU A 13 -13.11 9.13 7.74
N VAL A 14 -13.55 8.92 6.50
CA VAL A 14 -14.27 9.97 5.78
C VAL A 14 -15.73 9.97 6.21
N CYS A 15 -15.97 10.55 7.39
CA CYS A 15 -17.27 10.77 7.99
C CYS A 15 -18.09 11.82 7.21
N ALA A 16 -19.39 11.91 7.46
CA ALA A 16 -20.26 12.88 6.80
C ALA A 16 -19.86 14.36 7.05
N ASP A 17 -19.23 14.66 8.19
CA ASP A 17 -18.78 16.01 8.56
C ASP A 17 -17.31 16.31 8.22
N THR A 18 -16.61 15.41 7.50
CA THR A 18 -15.15 15.51 7.26
C THR A 18 -14.74 16.88 6.71
N MET A 19 -15.44 17.40 5.70
CA MET A 19 -15.09 18.71 5.13
C MET A 19 -15.33 19.85 6.10
N ALA A 20 -16.37 19.80 6.92
CA ALA A 20 -16.60 20.83 7.94
C ALA A 20 -15.45 20.85 8.96
N GLN A 21 -14.98 19.68 9.39
CA GLN A 21 -13.83 19.55 10.30
C GLN A 21 -12.53 20.05 9.66
N LEU A 22 -12.24 19.63 8.42
CA LEU A 22 -11.05 20.08 7.69
C LEU A 22 -11.04 21.61 7.49
N ARG A 23 -12.17 22.20 7.08
CA ARG A 23 -12.30 23.65 6.90
C ARG A 23 -12.11 24.40 8.21
N LYS A 24 -12.63 23.88 9.32
CA LYS A 24 -12.41 24.45 10.67
C LYS A 24 -10.93 24.49 11.06
N GLN A 25 -10.12 23.56 10.55
CA GLN A 25 -8.67 23.54 10.75
C GLN A 25 -7.88 24.36 9.70
N GLY A 26 -8.58 25.12 8.85
CA GLY A 26 -7.95 25.99 7.85
C GLY A 26 -7.56 25.28 6.55
N PHE A 27 -8.09 24.08 6.29
CA PHE A 27 -7.86 23.41 5.01
C PHE A 27 -8.42 24.25 3.85
N ALA A 28 -7.54 24.73 2.98
CA ALA A 28 -7.87 25.48 1.76
C ALA A 28 -7.48 24.73 0.48
N GLY A 29 -7.13 23.44 0.59
CA GLY A 29 -6.69 22.62 -0.52
C GLY A 29 -7.80 22.32 -1.53
N ARG A 30 -7.39 21.92 -2.75
CA ARG A 30 -8.28 21.50 -3.82
C ARG A 30 -8.51 19.99 -3.87
N TYR A 31 -7.63 19.22 -3.26
CA TYR A 31 -7.60 17.77 -3.37
C TYR A 31 -7.58 17.11 -1.99
N VAL A 32 -8.26 15.99 -1.87
CA VAL A 32 -8.14 15.06 -0.74
C VAL A 32 -7.70 13.73 -1.31
N VAL A 33 -6.47 13.32 -0.98
CA VAL A 33 -5.90 12.04 -1.42
C VAL A 33 -6.14 11.01 -0.32
N MET A 34 -6.81 9.93 -0.67
CA MET A 34 -7.12 8.81 0.23
C MET A 34 -6.33 7.60 -0.21
N GLU A 35 -5.29 7.27 0.56
CA GLU A 35 -4.46 6.09 0.34
C GLU A 35 -4.99 4.92 1.15
N SER A 36 -5.24 3.78 0.51
CA SER A 36 -5.57 2.52 1.18
C SER A 36 -4.81 1.37 0.54
N VAL A 37 -4.30 0.47 1.36
CA VAL A 37 -3.88 -0.85 0.86
C VAL A 37 -5.11 -1.68 0.49
N GLU A 38 -4.95 -2.50 -0.53
CA GLU A 38 -6.00 -3.37 -1.09
C GLU A 38 -6.76 -4.16 -0.03
N ARG A 39 -6.03 -4.79 0.91
CA ARG A 39 -6.61 -5.67 1.93
C ARG A 39 -7.60 -4.96 2.86
N ASP A 40 -7.40 -3.67 3.11
CA ASP A 40 -8.18 -2.92 4.10
C ASP A 40 -9.25 -2.04 3.46
N LEU A 41 -9.21 -1.87 2.12
CA LEU A 41 -10.07 -0.94 1.40
C LEU A 41 -11.56 -1.15 1.70
N LEU A 42 -12.03 -2.41 1.66
CA LEU A 42 -13.42 -2.74 1.94
C LEU A 42 -13.84 -2.28 3.35
N GLN A 43 -12.99 -2.53 4.34
CA GLN A 43 -13.27 -2.16 5.73
C GLN A 43 -13.24 -0.64 5.90
N HIS A 44 -12.27 0.06 5.28
CA HIS A 44 -12.17 1.51 5.32
C HIS A 44 -13.37 2.21 4.67
N VAL A 45 -13.84 1.71 3.52
CA VAL A 45 -15.04 2.23 2.86
C VAL A 45 -16.27 1.97 3.73
N ARG A 46 -16.46 0.75 4.26
CA ARG A 46 -17.59 0.42 5.15
C ARG A 46 -17.61 1.30 6.40
N ASN A 47 -16.48 1.42 7.08
CA ASN A 47 -16.36 2.24 8.29
C ASN A 47 -16.61 3.72 7.99
N SER A 48 -16.07 4.24 6.89
CA SER A 48 -16.31 5.62 6.48
C SER A 48 -17.80 5.84 6.23
N LEU A 49 -18.47 4.98 5.47
CA LEU A 49 -19.91 5.09 5.21
C LEU A 49 -20.76 5.06 6.48
N ALA A 50 -20.39 4.23 7.46
CA ALA A 50 -21.08 4.16 8.76
C ALA A 50 -20.78 5.34 9.69
N CYS A 51 -19.75 6.15 9.40
CA CYS A 51 -19.37 7.28 10.23
C CYS A 51 -20.16 8.55 9.89
N THR A 52 -20.86 9.10 10.89
CA THR A 52 -21.56 10.39 10.78
C THR A 52 -20.65 11.55 11.13
N SER A 53 -20.00 11.50 12.30
CA SER A 53 -19.12 12.57 12.78
C SER A 53 -17.94 12.03 13.54
N LYS A 54 -16.77 12.61 13.32
CA LYS A 54 -15.56 12.35 14.11
C LYS A 54 -14.69 13.60 14.13
N PRO A 55 -14.19 14.03 15.31
CA PRO A 55 -13.19 15.08 15.36
C PRO A 55 -11.98 14.69 14.50
N PHE A 56 -11.52 15.61 13.65
CA PHE A 56 -10.31 15.37 12.88
C PHE A 56 -9.10 15.48 13.83
N GLY A 57 -8.66 14.34 14.36
CA GLY A 57 -7.44 14.23 15.15
C GLY A 57 -6.23 14.11 14.23
N GLY A 58 -5.77 15.23 13.69
CA GLY A 58 -4.51 15.29 12.95
C GLY A 58 -3.33 15.05 13.90
N ASP A 59 -2.29 14.36 13.42
CA ASP A 59 -1.04 14.26 14.17
C ASP A 59 -0.42 15.65 14.26
N ALA A 60 -0.13 16.12 15.49
CA ALA A 60 0.55 17.39 15.71
C ALA A 60 1.94 17.41 15.05
N GLN A 61 2.53 16.23 14.82
CA GLN A 61 3.81 16.05 14.14
C GLN A 61 3.67 15.81 12.63
N ALA A 62 2.46 15.87 12.04
CA ALA A 62 2.29 15.67 10.60
C ALA A 62 3.09 16.66 9.74
N ASP A 63 3.34 17.87 10.26
CA ASP A 63 4.08 18.94 9.58
C ASP A 63 5.58 18.96 9.95
N THR A 64 6.07 18.07 10.82
CA THR A 64 7.49 18.04 11.15
C THR A 64 8.30 17.40 10.02
N PRO A 65 9.50 17.93 9.69
CA PRO A 65 10.38 17.30 8.72
C PRO A 65 10.68 15.86 9.15
N ARG A 66 10.24 14.89 8.34
CA ARG A 66 10.61 13.49 8.57
C ARG A 66 12.04 13.28 8.11
N THR A 67 12.86 12.67 8.96
CA THR A 67 14.17 12.18 8.56
C THR A 67 13.99 11.09 7.50
N ALA A 68 14.86 11.09 6.50
CA ALA A 68 14.91 9.99 5.55
C ALA A 68 15.11 8.68 6.34
N PRO A 69 14.39 7.60 6.00
CA PRO A 69 14.66 6.30 6.61
C PRO A 69 16.13 5.95 6.44
N ALA A 70 16.73 5.36 7.46
CA ALA A 70 18.13 4.93 7.40
C ALA A 70 18.33 4.02 6.18
N ALA A 71 19.09 4.50 5.19
CA ALA A 71 19.34 3.78 3.94
C ALA A 71 20.38 2.66 4.12
N SER A 72 21.14 2.70 5.20
CA SER A 72 22.16 1.72 5.56
C SER A 72 22.32 1.67 7.07
N PHE A 73 22.63 0.49 7.60
CA PHE A 73 23.14 0.35 8.95
C PHE A 73 24.60 -0.09 8.88
N ASP A 74 25.42 0.43 9.78
CA ASP A 74 26.80 -0.01 9.91
C ASP A 74 26.85 -1.33 10.69
N VAL A 75 27.24 -2.41 10.03
CA VAL A 75 27.36 -3.73 10.65
C VAL A 75 28.43 -3.75 11.76
N TYR A 76 29.38 -2.82 11.77
CA TYR A 76 30.45 -2.77 12.75
C TYR A 76 30.11 -1.94 13.99
N GLN A 77 29.00 -1.21 13.99
CA GLN A 77 28.57 -0.40 15.14
C GLN A 77 28.01 -1.21 16.31
N GLY A 78 27.94 -2.55 16.19
CA GLY A 78 27.50 -3.42 17.29
C GLY A 78 26.07 -3.18 17.74
N ASN A 79 25.26 -2.44 16.96
CA ASN A 79 23.89 -2.06 17.29
C ASN A 79 22.91 -3.21 17.01
N TYR A 80 23.25 -4.40 17.48
CA TYR A 80 22.46 -5.60 17.39
C TYR A 80 21.49 -5.66 18.58
N LEU A 81 20.51 -4.75 18.61
CA LEU A 81 19.41 -4.80 19.59
C LEU A 81 18.44 -5.97 19.37
N GLY A 82 18.79 -6.91 18.48
CA GLY A 82 18.01 -8.10 18.21
C GLY A 82 18.20 -9.15 19.30
N SER A 83 17.10 -9.75 19.77
CA SER A 83 17.16 -10.90 20.66
C SER A 83 17.93 -12.06 19.99
N ILE A 84 18.82 -12.72 20.73
CA ILE A 84 19.49 -13.97 20.31
C ILE A 84 18.46 -15.01 19.82
N SER A 85 17.28 -15.03 20.44
CA SER A 85 16.18 -15.91 20.04
C SER A 85 15.70 -15.66 18.60
N THR A 86 15.80 -14.43 18.10
CA THR A 86 15.50 -14.08 16.70
C THR A 86 16.57 -14.67 15.78
N GLY A 87 17.86 -14.56 16.13
CA GLY A 87 18.95 -15.15 15.35
C GLY A 87 18.79 -16.67 15.20
N LEU A 88 18.49 -17.38 16.29
CA LEU A 88 18.23 -18.83 16.26
C LEU A 88 17.00 -19.19 15.40
N LYS A 89 15.92 -18.42 15.50
CA LYS A 89 14.73 -18.62 14.66
C LYS A 89 15.03 -18.40 13.18
N VAL A 90 15.82 -17.38 12.85
CA VAL A 90 16.26 -17.12 11.47
C VAL A 90 17.07 -18.31 10.96
N LEU A 91 18.08 -18.76 11.70
CA LEU A 91 18.89 -19.92 11.31
C LEU A 91 18.05 -21.18 11.07
N TRP A 92 17.12 -21.48 11.99
CA TRP A 92 16.22 -22.63 11.85
C TRP A 92 15.34 -22.53 10.61
N ASN A 93 14.70 -21.38 10.39
CA ASN A 93 13.84 -21.17 9.23
C ASN A 93 14.61 -21.20 7.91
N THR A 94 15.84 -20.68 7.90
CA THR A 94 16.74 -20.72 6.73
C THR A 94 17.15 -22.16 6.41
N ALA A 95 17.51 -22.97 7.40
CA ALA A 95 17.84 -24.38 7.19
C ALA A 95 16.61 -25.16 6.65
N ALA A 96 15.44 -24.96 7.24
CA ALA A 96 14.20 -25.57 6.79
C ALA A 96 13.81 -25.13 5.36
N TYR A 97 14.04 -23.86 5.02
CA TYR A 97 13.87 -23.34 3.67
C TYR A 97 14.79 -24.06 2.67
N HIS A 98 16.10 -24.11 2.94
CA HIS A 98 17.04 -24.76 2.03
C HIS A 98 16.73 -26.24 1.80
N TYR A 99 16.21 -26.93 2.82
CA TYR A 99 15.73 -28.30 2.65
C TYR A 99 14.50 -28.38 1.74
N LYS A 100 13.47 -27.55 1.99
CA LYS A 100 12.19 -27.58 1.25
C LYS A 100 12.32 -27.08 -0.19
N ALA A 101 13.04 -25.98 -0.40
CA ALA A 101 13.15 -25.29 -1.69
C ALA A 101 13.91 -26.10 -2.76
N ARG A 102 14.71 -27.10 -2.34
CA ARG A 102 15.37 -28.07 -3.24
C ARG A 102 14.40 -29.02 -3.94
N SER A 103 13.19 -29.19 -3.40
CA SER A 103 12.18 -30.01 -4.07
C SER A 103 11.74 -29.33 -5.37
N PRO A 104 11.75 -30.05 -6.52
CA PRO A 104 11.19 -29.53 -7.77
C PRO A 104 9.71 -29.14 -7.64
N GLU A 105 8.98 -29.74 -6.69
CA GLU A 105 7.56 -29.49 -6.44
C GLU A 105 7.32 -28.29 -5.51
N PHE A 106 8.37 -27.65 -5.01
CA PHE A 106 8.22 -26.50 -4.12
C PHE A 106 7.51 -25.34 -4.83
N LYS A 107 6.30 -25.04 -4.38
CA LYS A 107 5.49 -23.90 -4.85
C LYS A 107 5.30 -22.86 -3.75
N SER A 108 4.98 -23.34 -2.55
CA SER A 108 4.81 -22.48 -1.39
C SER A 108 5.04 -23.23 -0.09
N TRP A 109 5.31 -22.47 0.97
CA TRP A 109 5.43 -22.96 2.33
C TRP A 109 4.85 -21.92 3.29
N THR A 110 3.82 -22.31 4.04
CA THR A 110 3.25 -21.49 5.11
C THR A 110 4.17 -21.52 6.33
N LEU A 111 4.59 -20.34 6.77
CA LEU A 111 5.34 -20.10 8.00
C LEU A 111 4.40 -19.63 9.10
N ASN A 112 4.95 -19.47 10.31
CA ASN A 112 4.23 -18.90 11.44
C ASN A 112 3.91 -17.41 11.21
N LYS A 113 2.95 -16.88 11.98
CA LYS A 113 2.55 -15.45 12.00
C LYS A 113 2.04 -14.93 10.65
N ASP A 114 1.19 -15.71 10.00
CA ASP A 114 0.47 -15.28 8.79
C ASP A 114 1.38 -14.94 7.61
N VAL A 115 2.54 -15.60 7.52
CA VAL A 115 3.50 -15.46 6.42
C VAL A 115 3.47 -16.72 5.55
N GLN A 116 3.43 -16.53 4.24
CA GLN A 116 3.62 -17.58 3.25
C GLN A 116 4.83 -17.24 2.40
N MET A 117 5.73 -18.19 2.23
CA MET A 117 6.75 -18.11 1.20
C MET A 117 6.22 -18.77 -0.06
N SER A 118 6.34 -18.09 -1.21
CA SER A 118 5.86 -18.60 -2.49
C SER A 118 6.88 -18.35 -3.58
N ARG A 119 6.97 -19.31 -4.51
CA ARG A 119 7.79 -19.21 -5.71
C ARG A 119 7.22 -18.16 -6.65
N VAL A 120 8.08 -17.25 -7.09
CA VAL A 120 7.75 -16.20 -8.05
C VAL A 120 8.35 -16.54 -9.41
N PRO A 121 7.55 -16.61 -10.49
CA PRO A 121 8.08 -16.80 -11.84
C PRO A 121 9.15 -15.75 -12.16
N ASN A 122 10.34 -16.22 -12.58
CA ASN A 122 11.51 -15.37 -12.85
C ASN A 122 11.90 -14.45 -11.68
N GLY A 123 11.70 -14.88 -10.43
CA GLY A 123 11.94 -14.04 -9.25
C GLY A 123 13.36 -13.47 -9.16
N CYS A 124 14.37 -14.16 -9.69
CA CYS A 124 15.76 -13.66 -9.74
C CYS A 124 16.01 -12.51 -10.70
N GLU A 125 15.05 -12.15 -11.53
CA GLU A 125 15.06 -10.90 -12.29
C GLU A 125 14.42 -9.74 -11.52
N LEU A 126 13.72 -10.03 -10.42
CA LEU A 126 12.85 -9.11 -9.70
C LEU A 126 13.31 -8.82 -8.27
N PHE A 127 14.12 -9.68 -7.67
CA PHE A 127 14.58 -9.55 -6.30
C PHE A 127 16.10 -9.66 -6.19
N SER A 128 16.71 -8.78 -5.39
CA SER A 128 18.18 -8.74 -5.22
C SER A 128 18.75 -9.74 -4.22
N HIS A 129 17.90 -10.40 -3.43
CA HIS A 129 18.35 -11.31 -2.38
C HIS A 129 18.77 -12.70 -2.90
N ALA A 130 19.66 -13.39 -2.19
CA ALA A 130 20.24 -14.68 -2.65
C ALA A 130 19.18 -15.76 -2.97
N SER A 131 18.08 -15.81 -2.21
CA SER A 131 16.95 -16.74 -2.43
C SER A 131 15.90 -16.21 -3.43
N CYS A 132 16.31 -15.44 -4.43
CA CYS A 132 15.43 -14.60 -5.25
C CYS A 132 14.28 -15.29 -5.99
N GLN A 133 14.28 -16.62 -6.13
CA GLN A 133 13.16 -17.34 -6.75
C GLN A 133 11.92 -17.39 -5.85
N ASP A 134 12.09 -17.23 -4.54
CA ASP A 134 11.04 -17.44 -3.54
C ASP A 134 10.91 -16.20 -2.65
N SER A 135 9.68 -15.74 -2.41
CA SER A 135 9.42 -14.46 -1.73
C SER A 135 8.34 -14.59 -0.66
N LEU A 136 8.34 -13.66 0.30
CA LEU A 136 7.42 -13.65 1.43
C LEU A 136 6.16 -12.83 1.13
N PHE A 137 5.01 -13.43 1.42
CA PHE A 137 3.66 -12.87 1.27
C PHE A 137 2.87 -13.09 2.56
N LEU A 138 1.74 -12.41 2.70
CA LEU A 138 0.83 -12.62 3.83
C LEU A 138 -0.23 -13.66 3.48
N THR A 139 -0.53 -14.58 4.40
CA THR A 139 -1.45 -15.72 4.18
C THR A 139 -2.91 -15.29 3.99
N TRP A 140 -3.27 -14.14 4.56
CA TRP A 140 -4.62 -13.58 4.44
C TRP A 140 -4.83 -12.76 3.16
N ASP A 141 -3.79 -12.59 2.33
CA ASP A 141 -3.96 -12.00 1.00
C ASP A 141 -4.77 -12.94 0.13
N LYS A 142 -5.80 -12.42 -0.52
CA LYS A 142 -6.75 -13.25 -1.28
C LYS A 142 -6.49 -13.12 -2.78
N PRO A 143 -6.57 -14.22 -3.54
CA PRO A 143 -6.53 -14.16 -5.00
C PRO A 143 -7.80 -13.53 -5.59
N ALA A 144 -8.92 -13.61 -4.86
CA ALA A 144 -10.19 -13.03 -5.27
C ALA A 144 -10.08 -11.50 -5.46
N ASP A 145 -10.87 -10.98 -6.39
CA ASP A 145 -10.94 -9.55 -6.64
C ASP A 145 -11.65 -8.81 -5.49
N ILE A 146 -11.43 -7.49 -5.39
CA ILE A 146 -12.19 -6.65 -4.47
C ILE A 146 -13.64 -6.57 -4.98
N ASP A 147 -14.59 -6.72 -4.06
CA ASP A 147 -16.01 -6.63 -4.36
C ASP A 147 -16.36 -5.29 -5.04
N VAL A 148 -17.05 -5.35 -6.18
CA VAL A 148 -17.41 -4.17 -6.98
C VAL A 148 -18.33 -3.19 -6.23
N SER A 149 -19.03 -3.64 -5.19
CA SER A 149 -19.83 -2.78 -4.31
C SER A 149 -18.99 -1.73 -3.58
N VAL A 150 -17.69 -1.96 -3.40
CA VAL A 150 -16.75 -0.99 -2.84
C VAL A 150 -16.74 0.31 -3.66
N LEU A 151 -16.83 0.21 -4.99
CA LEU A 151 -16.81 1.38 -5.89
C LEU A 151 -18.02 2.28 -5.66
N ALA A 152 -19.21 1.71 -5.46
CA ALA A 152 -20.41 2.47 -5.10
C ALA A 152 -20.25 3.16 -3.73
N GLY A 153 -19.54 2.52 -2.80
CA GLY A 153 -19.17 3.13 -1.53
C GLY A 153 -18.19 4.30 -1.67
N MET A 154 -17.18 4.16 -2.52
CA MET A 154 -16.21 5.23 -2.83
C MET A 154 -16.91 6.44 -3.47
N GLU A 155 -17.85 6.23 -4.40
CA GLU A 155 -18.66 7.30 -5.00
C GLU A 155 -19.50 8.05 -3.94
N LYS A 156 -20.13 7.31 -3.02
CA LYS A 156 -20.87 7.91 -1.89
C LYS A 156 -19.97 8.71 -0.96
N ILE A 157 -18.75 8.24 -0.71
CA ILE A 157 -17.75 8.98 0.08
C ILE A 157 -17.30 10.25 -0.66
N ASN A 158 -17.10 10.19 -1.98
CA ASN A 158 -16.76 11.36 -2.78
C ASN A 158 -17.81 12.48 -2.64
N ALA A 159 -19.10 12.11 -2.60
CA ALA A 159 -20.18 13.07 -2.40
C ALA A 159 -20.13 13.79 -1.02
N ARG A 160 -19.44 13.23 -0.02
CA ARG A 160 -19.21 13.87 1.30
C ARG A 160 -18.08 14.90 1.29
N LEU A 161 -17.40 15.06 0.17
CA LEU A 161 -16.24 15.93 0.02
C LEU A 161 -16.56 17.12 -0.92
N PRO A 162 -17.58 17.95 -0.61
CA PRO A 162 -17.94 19.05 -1.50
C PRO A 162 -16.81 20.10 -1.58
N GLY A 163 -16.65 20.65 -2.79
CA GLY A 163 -15.67 21.72 -3.07
C GLY A 163 -14.21 21.27 -3.10
N VAL A 164 -13.95 19.95 -3.12
CA VAL A 164 -12.63 19.36 -3.35
C VAL A 164 -12.74 18.21 -4.34
N THR A 165 -11.61 17.81 -4.92
CA THR A 165 -11.49 16.62 -5.76
C THR A 165 -10.93 15.46 -4.93
N PRO A 166 -11.71 14.41 -4.66
CA PRO A 166 -11.22 13.19 -4.04
C PRO A 166 -10.33 12.41 -5.02
N VAL A 167 -9.21 11.88 -4.54
CA VAL A 167 -8.32 11.00 -5.31
C VAL A 167 -8.07 9.74 -4.48
N TRP A 168 -8.47 8.59 -5.02
CA TRP A 168 -8.29 7.30 -4.35
C TRP A 168 -7.02 6.61 -4.82
N VAL A 169 -6.09 6.39 -3.91
CA VAL A 169 -4.81 5.72 -4.17
C VAL A 169 -4.90 4.33 -3.55
N VAL A 170 -5.27 3.33 -4.36
CA VAL A 170 -5.44 1.95 -3.87
C VAL A 170 -4.18 1.14 -4.17
N VAL A 171 -3.38 0.88 -3.14
CA VAL A 171 -2.09 0.18 -3.25
C VAL A 171 -2.33 -1.32 -3.37
N PRO A 172 -1.90 -1.99 -4.45
CA PRO A 172 -2.03 -3.43 -4.57
C PRO A 172 -1.19 -4.14 -3.50
N ASN A 173 -1.71 -5.26 -3.00
CA ASN A 173 -0.92 -6.14 -2.15
C ASN A 173 0.27 -6.67 -2.95
N ARG A 174 1.39 -6.96 -2.25
CA ARG A 174 2.55 -7.63 -2.86
C ARG A 174 2.15 -8.93 -3.57
N SER A 175 1.27 -9.71 -2.96
CA SER A 175 0.71 -10.94 -3.55
C SER A 175 -0.09 -10.67 -4.82
N THR A 176 -0.91 -9.62 -4.87
CA THR A 176 -1.60 -9.19 -6.09
C THR A 176 -0.61 -8.79 -7.18
N ALA A 177 0.47 -8.11 -6.83
CA ALA A 177 1.51 -7.71 -7.77
C ALA A 177 2.22 -8.91 -8.42
N TYR A 178 2.62 -9.92 -7.63
CA TYR A 178 3.47 -11.02 -8.14
C TYR A 178 2.74 -12.34 -8.41
N LEU A 179 1.67 -12.64 -7.67
CA LEU A 179 0.98 -13.94 -7.71
C LEU A 179 -0.40 -13.85 -8.39
N TYR A 180 -1.14 -12.74 -8.20
CA TYR A 180 -2.52 -12.60 -8.66
C TYR A 180 -2.75 -11.33 -9.49
N PRO A 181 -2.03 -11.10 -10.60
CA PRO A 181 -2.01 -9.82 -11.31
C PRO A 181 -3.27 -9.51 -12.13
N ASN A 182 -4.19 -10.48 -12.25
CA ASN A 182 -5.34 -10.39 -13.17
C ASN A 182 -6.58 -9.74 -12.55
N LYS A 183 -6.45 -9.12 -11.37
CA LYS A 183 -7.56 -8.41 -10.72
C LYS A 183 -8.04 -7.22 -11.54
N LYS A 184 -9.36 -7.00 -11.53
CA LYS A 184 -10.08 -6.03 -12.35
C LYS A 184 -10.53 -4.80 -11.58
N PHE A 185 -10.47 -4.82 -10.25
CA PHE A 185 -10.83 -3.68 -9.42
C PHE A 185 -10.19 -2.35 -9.87
N TRP A 186 -8.89 -2.31 -10.15
CA TRP A 186 -8.20 -1.07 -10.53
C TRP A 186 -8.64 -0.51 -11.89
N GLU A 187 -8.99 -1.38 -12.85
CA GLU A 187 -9.57 -0.96 -14.13
C GLU A 187 -10.92 -0.28 -13.88
N ALA A 188 -11.77 -0.88 -13.03
CA ALA A 188 -13.06 -0.32 -12.67
C ALA A 188 -12.95 0.97 -11.83
N ALA A 189 -11.97 1.06 -10.92
CA ALA A 189 -11.73 2.24 -10.09
C ALA A 189 -11.23 3.43 -10.93
N GLU A 190 -10.36 3.19 -11.90
CA GLU A 190 -9.92 4.20 -12.87
C GLU A 190 -11.09 4.77 -13.67
N GLN A 191 -12.03 3.92 -14.10
CA GLN A 191 -13.20 4.37 -14.87
C GLN A 191 -14.25 5.10 -14.03
N ARG A 192 -14.56 4.60 -12.83
CA ARG A 192 -15.70 5.09 -12.03
C ARG A 192 -15.38 6.24 -11.09
N VAL A 193 -14.21 6.17 -10.46
CA VAL A 193 -13.79 7.15 -9.44
C VAL A 193 -12.47 7.84 -9.80
N ARG A 194 -11.97 7.63 -11.04
CA ARG A 194 -10.74 8.24 -11.57
C ARG A 194 -9.51 7.98 -10.70
N ALA A 195 -9.48 6.82 -10.05
CA ALA A 195 -8.32 6.39 -9.27
C ALA A 195 -7.14 6.09 -10.21
N PRO A 196 -5.89 6.46 -9.88
CA PRO A 196 -4.73 5.94 -10.59
C PRO A 196 -4.70 4.41 -10.54
N ASN A 197 -4.47 3.79 -11.69
CA ASN A 197 -4.39 2.33 -11.81
C ASN A 197 -3.01 1.81 -11.34
N LEU A 198 -2.82 1.74 -10.01
CA LEU A 198 -1.55 1.32 -9.42
C LEU A 198 -1.20 -0.14 -9.69
N LEU A 199 -2.20 -1.01 -9.93
CA LEU A 199 -1.91 -2.38 -10.36
C LEU A 199 -1.27 -2.39 -11.75
N ARG A 200 -1.80 -1.64 -12.72
CA ARG A 200 -1.20 -1.52 -14.06
C ARG A 200 0.21 -0.94 -13.97
N MET A 201 0.40 0.13 -13.19
CA MET A 201 1.72 0.71 -12.91
C MET A 201 2.70 -0.35 -12.37
N THR A 202 2.27 -1.11 -11.35
CA THR A 202 3.07 -2.16 -10.73
C THR A 202 3.42 -3.27 -11.72
N GLN A 203 2.45 -3.70 -12.53
CA GLN A 203 2.69 -4.72 -13.57
C GLN A 203 3.66 -4.23 -14.65
N GLN A 204 3.60 -2.95 -15.04
CA GLN A 204 4.55 -2.37 -15.98
C GLN A 204 5.97 -2.35 -15.39
N ALA A 205 6.12 -1.98 -14.12
CA ALA A 205 7.41 -2.02 -13.43
C ALA A 205 7.99 -3.45 -13.34
N ILE A 206 7.16 -4.44 -13.00
CA ILE A 206 7.57 -5.86 -12.97
C ILE A 206 7.97 -6.34 -14.35
N LYS A 207 7.21 -6.03 -15.41
CA LYS A 207 7.56 -6.36 -16.79
C LYS A 207 8.85 -5.70 -17.24
N ALA A 208 9.13 -4.49 -16.75
CA ALA A 208 10.38 -3.77 -16.97
C ALA A 208 11.54 -4.28 -16.08
N LYS A 209 11.33 -5.38 -15.33
CA LYS A 209 12.31 -5.98 -14.43
C LYS A 209 12.85 -5.00 -13.38
N LYS A 210 11.98 -4.14 -12.85
CA LYS A 210 12.34 -3.25 -11.73
C LYS A 210 12.60 -4.11 -10.49
N VAL A 211 13.86 -4.18 -10.08
CA VAL A 211 14.30 -4.97 -8.92
C VAL A 211 13.81 -4.34 -7.61
N ASP A 212 13.35 -5.17 -6.68
CA ASP A 212 12.92 -4.81 -5.33
C ASP A 212 11.84 -3.71 -5.29
N LEU A 213 10.88 -3.75 -6.22
CA LEU A 213 9.69 -2.87 -6.17
C LEU A 213 8.92 -3.02 -4.83
N TYR A 214 8.95 -4.23 -4.27
CA TYR A 214 8.65 -4.52 -2.87
C TYR A 214 9.87 -5.19 -2.26
N PRO A 215 10.47 -4.65 -1.17
CA PRO A 215 11.62 -5.27 -0.54
C PRO A 215 11.34 -6.70 -0.07
N ALA A 216 12.36 -7.55 -0.06
CA ALA A 216 12.27 -8.99 0.24
C ALA A 216 11.44 -9.33 1.49
N ASN A 217 11.62 -8.54 2.56
CA ASN A 217 11.06 -8.74 3.89
C ASN A 217 9.95 -7.72 4.24
N ASN A 218 9.41 -6.99 3.26
CA ASN A 218 8.44 -5.94 3.49
C ASN A 218 7.23 -6.09 2.56
N THR A 219 6.06 -5.73 3.07
CA THR A 219 4.80 -5.74 2.32
C THR A 219 4.50 -4.41 1.65
N HIS A 220 5.24 -3.36 2.01
CA HIS A 220 5.13 -2.02 1.43
C HIS A 220 5.98 -1.90 0.17
N PHE A 221 5.67 -0.93 -0.67
CA PHE A 221 6.56 -0.52 -1.75
C PHE A 221 7.95 -0.14 -1.22
N SER A 222 8.97 -0.32 -2.04
CA SER A 222 10.27 0.33 -1.81
C SER A 222 10.16 1.85 -2.01
N THR A 223 11.24 2.58 -1.75
CA THR A 223 11.30 4.03 -2.06
C THR A 223 10.92 4.29 -3.51
N GLU A 224 11.45 3.49 -4.44
CA GLU A 224 11.10 3.59 -5.85
C GLU A 224 9.61 3.39 -6.09
N GLY A 225 9.00 2.34 -5.53
CA GLY A 225 7.56 2.11 -5.70
C GLY A 225 6.70 3.25 -5.15
N HIS A 226 7.12 3.88 -4.06
CA HIS A 226 6.46 5.08 -3.53
C HIS A 226 6.63 6.29 -4.46
N LEU A 227 7.81 6.48 -5.08
CA LEU A 227 8.02 7.55 -6.06
C LEU A 227 7.10 7.37 -7.28
N MET A 228 7.03 6.14 -7.83
CA MET A 228 6.13 5.82 -8.94
C MET A 228 4.65 6.04 -8.58
N MET A 229 4.25 5.64 -7.37
CA MET A 229 2.91 5.91 -6.85
C MET A 229 2.63 7.41 -6.74
N GLY A 230 3.61 8.19 -6.27
CA GLY A 230 3.52 9.64 -6.17
C GLY A 230 3.32 10.30 -7.53
N GLU A 231 4.07 9.87 -8.55
CA GLU A 231 3.92 10.33 -9.93
C GLU A 231 2.55 9.98 -10.51
N ALA A 232 2.09 8.74 -10.33
CA ALA A 232 0.76 8.31 -10.78
C ALA A 232 -0.38 9.09 -10.09
N THR A 233 -0.19 9.40 -8.80
CA THR A 233 -1.14 10.20 -8.02
C THR A 233 -1.17 11.65 -8.50
N LEU A 234 0.00 12.25 -8.74
CA LEU A 234 0.11 13.61 -9.26
C LEU A 234 -0.55 13.71 -10.65
N ALA A 235 -0.29 12.74 -11.54
CA ALA A 235 -0.93 12.67 -12.84
C ALA A 235 -2.46 12.63 -12.72
N ALA A 236 -3.00 11.77 -11.84
CA ALA A 236 -4.44 11.69 -11.58
C ALA A 236 -5.02 13.00 -11.03
N MET A 237 -4.31 13.70 -10.14
CA MET A 237 -4.71 15.02 -9.64
C MET A 237 -4.78 16.07 -10.76
N THR A 238 -3.79 16.08 -11.66
CA THR A 238 -3.74 17.04 -12.77
C THR A 238 -4.75 16.76 -13.88
N ALA A 239 -5.12 15.51 -14.10
CA ALA A 239 -6.15 15.12 -15.07
C ALA A 239 -7.58 15.39 -14.58
N ALA A 240 -7.78 15.55 -13.27
CA ALA A 240 -9.09 15.80 -12.71
C ALA A 240 -9.56 17.25 -13.00
N PRO A 241 -10.83 17.45 -13.39
CA PRO A 241 -11.41 18.79 -13.53
C PRO A 241 -11.26 19.56 -12.22
N THR A 242 -10.85 20.82 -12.32
CA THR A 242 -10.75 21.68 -11.14
C THR A 242 -12.18 21.96 -10.66
N PRO A 243 -12.52 21.70 -9.38
CA PRO A 243 -13.81 22.12 -8.84
C PRO A 243 -13.96 23.63 -9.02
N ALA A 244 -15.16 24.09 -9.40
CA ALA A 244 -15.45 25.51 -9.38
C ALA A 244 -15.11 26.07 -7.99
N LYS A 245 -14.44 27.23 -7.94
CA LYS A 245 -14.20 27.89 -6.65
C LYS A 245 -15.55 28.11 -5.96
N PRO A 246 -15.67 27.81 -4.66
CA PRO A 246 -16.86 28.16 -3.90
C PRO A 246 -17.08 29.67 -3.89
#